data_AF-A0A7X5VSI5-F1
#
_entry.id   AF-A0A7X5VSI5-F1
#
_cell.length_a   1.000
_cell.length_b   1.000
_cell.length_c   1.000
_cell.angle_alpha   90.00
_cell.angle_beta   90.00
_cell.angle_gamma   90.00
#
_symmetry.space_group_name_H-M   'P 1'
#
loop_
_entity.id
_entity.type
_entity.pdbx_description
1 polymer ?
#
loop_
_entity_poly.entity_id
_entity_poly.type
_entity_poly.pdbx_seq_one_letter_code
_entity_poly.pdbx_strand_id
1 'polypeptide(L)'
;MKSHRVIHGILFVTVVFAAAGIAAEADRDSLIRLEGPDGKRIAPLAANPDVRATVVVFVRVDCPISNRYAPELMRIHDAFVERGVAFWLIYPDPAATDDAIRSHLEEYGYPIRALKDPEHAFVERAGAEITPEAAVFDARGRLVYRGRIDDRYVAFGKSRPQPTRRDLVLALEAVLEGRAIENDRTKAVGCFLGDLR
;
A
#
# COMPACT_ATOMS: atom_id res chain seq x y z
N MET A 1 -38.37 -26.14 59.28
CA MET A 1 -38.36 -24.67 59.48
C MET A 1 -37.41 -24.08 58.43
N LYS A 2 -37.95 -23.22 57.55
CA LYS A 2 -37.36 -22.36 56.49
C LYS A 2 -35.84 -22.48 56.21
N SER A 3 -35.44 -22.90 55.01
CA SER A 3 -35.25 -22.05 53.81
C SER A 3 -34.11 -21.05 53.96
N HIS A 4 -33.10 -21.12 53.08
CA HIS A 4 -32.85 -20.11 52.05
C HIS A 4 -31.52 -20.41 51.34
N ARG A 5 -31.64 -20.86 50.08
CA ARG A 5 -30.55 -20.88 49.10
C ARG A 5 -30.31 -19.43 48.65
N VAL A 6 -29.08 -18.94 48.72
CA VAL A 6 -28.67 -17.67 48.11
C VAL A 6 -27.81 -18.00 46.89
N ILE A 7 -28.45 -18.00 45.72
CA ILE A 7 -27.79 -18.11 44.43
C ILE A 7 -27.25 -16.72 44.09
N HIS A 8 -25.93 -16.53 44.16
CA HIS A 8 -25.27 -15.33 43.64
C HIS A 8 -25.25 -15.42 42.11
N GLY A 9 -26.22 -14.76 41.46
CA GLY A 9 -26.23 -14.57 40.01
C GLY A 9 -25.16 -13.54 39.63
N ILE A 10 -24.04 -14.01 39.07
CA ILE A 10 -23.04 -13.16 38.43
C ILE A 10 -23.63 -12.70 37.10
N LEU A 11 -23.98 -11.41 37.01
CA LEU A 11 -24.40 -10.75 35.79
C LEU A 11 -23.18 -10.57 34.88
N PHE A 12 -23.03 -11.43 33.88
CA PHE A 12 -22.03 -11.28 32.83
C PHE A 12 -22.54 -10.22 31.84
N VAL A 13 -22.13 -8.95 32.04
CA VAL A 13 -22.35 -7.89 31.06
C VAL A 13 -21.32 -8.07 29.96
N THR A 14 -21.68 -8.83 28.91
CA THR A 14 -20.88 -8.91 27.70
C THR A 14 -21.01 -7.58 26.96
N VAL A 15 -20.01 -6.72 27.09
CA VAL A 15 -19.88 -5.49 26.29
C VAL A 15 -19.57 -5.91 24.85
N VAL A 16 -20.60 -6.05 24.03
CA VAL A 16 -20.46 -6.17 22.56
C VAL A 16 -20.38 -4.76 22.01
N PHE A 17 -19.17 -4.21 21.95
CA PHE A 17 -18.88 -2.99 21.17
C PHE A 17 -17.81 -3.32 20.12
N ALA A 18 -17.97 -2.72 18.94
CA ALA A 18 -16.98 -2.57 17.85
C ALA A 18 -17.01 -3.51 16.62
N ALA A 19 -18.17 -4.01 16.17
CA ALA A 19 -18.29 -4.53 14.78
C ALA A 19 -18.68 -3.44 13.76
N ALA A 20 -19.55 -2.50 14.14
CA ALA A 20 -20.10 -1.50 13.21
C ALA A 20 -19.09 -0.40 12.80
N GLY A 21 -18.16 -0.02 13.68
CA GLY A 21 -17.19 1.04 13.39
C GLY A 21 -16.13 0.62 12.36
N ILE A 22 -15.66 -0.64 12.42
CA ILE A 22 -14.61 -1.14 11.51
C ILE A 22 -15.13 -1.22 10.07
N ALA A 23 -16.39 -1.63 9.89
CA ALA A 23 -17.00 -1.71 8.56
C ALA A 23 -17.23 -0.32 7.93
N ALA A 24 -17.64 0.67 8.72
CA ALA A 24 -17.87 2.03 8.23
C ALA A 24 -16.57 2.79 7.93
N GLU A 25 -15.50 2.60 8.71
CA GLU A 25 -14.18 3.18 8.44
C GLU A 25 -13.55 2.56 7.19
N ALA A 26 -13.62 1.23 7.04
CA ALA A 26 -13.12 0.54 5.85
C ALA A 26 -13.87 0.94 4.57
N ASP A 27 -15.18 1.19 4.68
CA ASP A 27 -16.00 1.71 3.59
C ASP A 27 -15.57 3.15 3.20
N ARG A 28 -15.34 4.04 4.17
CA ARG A 28 -14.84 5.41 3.90
C ARG A 28 -13.44 5.43 3.30
N ASP A 29 -12.53 4.59 3.79
CA ASP A 29 -11.16 4.52 3.28
C ASP A 29 -11.09 3.98 1.85
N SER A 30 -12.05 3.12 1.46
CA SER A 30 -12.18 2.64 0.08
C SER A 30 -12.58 3.74 -0.92
N LEU A 31 -13.08 4.87 -0.43
CA LEU A 31 -13.60 5.98 -1.24
C LEU A 31 -12.58 7.10 -1.48
N ILE A 32 -11.35 7.02 -0.92
CA ILE A 32 -10.30 8.01 -1.17
C ILE A 32 -10.03 8.06 -2.67
N ARG A 33 -10.32 9.23 -3.28
CA ARG A 33 -10.18 9.45 -4.72
C ARG A 33 -9.02 10.37 -5.02
N LEU A 34 -8.01 9.82 -5.68
CA LEU A 34 -6.85 10.53 -6.19
C LEU A 34 -7.01 10.88 -7.65
N GLU A 35 -6.37 11.94 -8.09
CA GLU A 35 -6.42 12.40 -9.48
C GLU A 35 -5.18 11.93 -10.25
N GLY A 36 -5.36 11.36 -11.44
CA GLY A 36 -4.27 11.06 -12.36
C GLY A 36 -3.77 12.31 -13.10
N PRO A 37 -2.60 12.23 -13.77
CA PRO A 37 -2.14 13.33 -14.63
C PRO A 37 -3.04 13.54 -15.86
N ASP A 38 -3.97 12.62 -16.13
CA ASP A 38 -5.03 12.74 -17.15
C ASP A 38 -6.30 13.45 -16.62
N GLY A 39 -6.28 13.96 -15.39
CA GLY A 39 -7.40 14.60 -14.72
C GLY A 39 -8.49 13.64 -14.24
N LYS A 40 -8.35 12.32 -14.43
CA LYS A 40 -9.35 11.35 -13.99
C LYS A 40 -9.18 11.06 -12.50
N ARG A 41 -10.29 11.08 -11.77
CA ARG A 41 -10.32 10.69 -10.35
C ARG A 41 -10.61 9.21 -10.19
N ILE A 42 -9.80 8.53 -9.39
CA ILE A 42 -9.84 7.09 -9.17
C ILE A 42 -9.78 6.79 -7.69
N ALA A 43 -10.58 5.83 -7.25
CA ALA A 43 -10.46 5.23 -5.92
C ALA A 43 -9.64 3.92 -6.05
N PRO A 44 -8.36 3.88 -5.65
CA PRO A 44 -7.49 2.71 -5.86
C PRO A 44 -7.99 1.43 -5.18
N LEU A 45 -8.77 1.60 -4.10
CA LEU A 45 -9.31 0.52 -3.27
C LEU A 45 -10.83 0.32 -3.47
N ALA A 46 -11.40 0.87 -4.54
CA ALA A 46 -12.79 0.60 -4.87
C ALA A 46 -13.01 -0.90 -5.05
N ALA A 47 -14.14 -1.41 -4.53
CA ALA A 47 -14.47 -2.82 -4.61
C ALA A 47 -14.49 -3.31 -6.06
N ASN A 48 -13.68 -4.34 -6.34
CA ASN A 48 -13.63 -5.01 -7.63
C ASN A 48 -13.47 -6.52 -7.39
N PRO A 49 -14.43 -7.37 -7.80
CA PRO A 49 -14.39 -8.80 -7.55
C PRO A 49 -13.24 -9.51 -8.28
N ASP A 50 -12.70 -8.92 -9.34
CA ASP A 50 -11.58 -9.48 -10.11
C ASP A 50 -10.21 -9.12 -9.50
N VAL A 51 -10.19 -8.19 -8.54
CA VAL A 51 -8.97 -7.74 -7.85
C VAL A 51 -8.85 -8.45 -6.51
N ARG A 52 -7.81 -9.26 -6.40
CA ARG A 52 -7.45 -10.01 -5.18
C ARG A 52 -6.54 -9.22 -4.25
N ALA A 53 -5.76 -8.30 -4.81
CA ALA A 53 -4.89 -7.40 -4.07
C ALA A 53 -4.66 -6.10 -4.86
N THR A 54 -4.45 -4.99 -4.15
CA THR A 54 -4.02 -3.73 -4.74
C THR A 54 -2.65 -3.37 -4.19
N VAL A 55 -1.68 -3.17 -5.09
CA VAL A 55 -0.35 -2.63 -4.80
C VAL A 55 -0.35 -1.15 -5.09
N VAL A 56 0.12 -0.40 -4.13
CA VAL A 56 0.46 1.01 -4.27
C VAL A 56 1.96 1.17 -4.03
N VAL A 57 2.64 1.89 -4.91
CA VAL A 57 4.05 2.26 -4.71
C VAL A 57 4.17 3.77 -4.70
N PHE A 58 4.66 4.31 -3.58
CA PHE A 58 4.92 5.74 -3.43
C PHE A 58 6.24 6.07 -4.12
N VAL A 59 6.20 7.01 -5.06
CA VAL A 59 7.34 7.38 -5.91
C VAL A 59 7.45 8.89 -6.01
N ARG A 60 8.66 9.39 -6.30
CA ARG A 60 8.89 10.80 -6.64
C ARG A 60 9.69 10.88 -7.93
N VAL A 61 9.44 11.90 -8.73
CA VAL A 61 10.16 12.15 -10.00
C VAL A 61 11.65 12.44 -9.77
N ASP A 62 11.99 13.04 -8.62
CA ASP A 62 13.33 13.48 -8.25
C ASP A 62 14.10 12.48 -7.38
N CYS A 63 13.51 11.31 -7.07
CA CYS A 63 14.15 10.31 -6.21
C CYS A 63 14.97 9.30 -7.05
N PRO A 64 16.31 9.32 -6.98
CA PRO A 64 17.14 8.44 -7.79
C PRO A 64 17.02 6.95 -7.42
N ILE A 65 16.58 6.63 -6.21
CA ILE A 65 16.34 5.23 -5.81
C ILE A 65 15.01 4.75 -6.39
N SER A 66 13.95 5.57 -6.31
CA SER A 66 12.64 5.31 -6.92
C SER A 66 12.78 5.00 -8.40
N ASN A 67 13.49 5.85 -9.11
CA ASN A 67 13.68 5.77 -10.56
C ASN A 67 14.44 4.48 -10.96
N ARG A 68 15.46 4.08 -10.17
CA ARG A 68 16.20 2.85 -10.41
C ARG A 68 15.42 1.57 -10.10
N TYR A 69 14.30 1.66 -9.39
CA TYR A 69 13.41 0.52 -9.18
C TYR A 69 12.43 0.27 -10.32
N ALA A 70 12.31 1.19 -11.29
CA ALA A 70 11.35 1.07 -12.40
C ALA A 70 11.39 -0.31 -13.10
N PRO A 71 12.57 -0.85 -13.49
CA PRO A 71 12.60 -2.17 -14.16
C PRO A 71 12.12 -3.32 -13.27
N GLU A 72 12.38 -3.28 -11.97
CA GLU A 72 11.90 -4.31 -11.04
C GLU A 72 10.39 -4.17 -10.79
N LEU A 73 9.88 -2.94 -10.71
CA LEU A 73 8.44 -2.70 -10.59
C LEU A 73 7.68 -3.16 -11.84
N MET A 74 8.23 -2.96 -13.04
CA MET A 74 7.67 -3.51 -14.28
C MET A 74 7.65 -5.05 -14.26
N ARG A 75 8.77 -5.67 -13.88
CA ARG A 75 8.86 -7.14 -13.77
C ARG A 75 7.83 -7.70 -12.78
N ILE A 76 7.60 -7.00 -11.66
CA ILE A 76 6.58 -7.39 -10.67
C ILE A 76 5.19 -7.16 -11.23
N HIS A 77 4.92 -6.01 -11.85
CA HIS A 77 3.64 -5.72 -12.49
C HIS A 77 3.24 -6.83 -13.47
N ASP A 78 4.12 -7.15 -14.41
CA ASP A 78 3.83 -8.12 -15.48
C ASP A 78 3.60 -9.53 -14.92
N ALA A 79 4.27 -9.89 -13.82
CA ALA A 79 4.13 -11.19 -13.18
C ALA A 79 2.83 -11.36 -12.38
N PHE A 80 2.15 -10.27 -12.01
CA PHE A 80 1.04 -10.30 -11.05
C PHE A 80 -0.27 -9.68 -11.57
N VAL A 81 -0.24 -8.84 -12.60
CA VAL A 81 -1.46 -8.20 -13.13
C VAL A 81 -2.50 -9.22 -13.59
N GLU A 82 -2.10 -10.22 -14.37
CA GLU A 82 -2.97 -11.32 -14.84
C GLU A 82 -3.41 -12.27 -13.73
N ARG A 83 -2.86 -12.12 -12.52
CA ARG A 83 -3.20 -12.92 -11.33
C ARG A 83 -4.19 -12.19 -10.40
N GLY A 84 -4.77 -11.08 -10.87
CA GLY A 84 -5.75 -10.28 -10.13
C GLY A 84 -5.10 -9.29 -9.17
N VAL A 85 -3.90 -8.77 -9.47
CA VAL A 85 -3.26 -7.71 -8.69
C VAL A 85 -3.34 -6.39 -9.43
N ALA A 86 -3.98 -5.39 -8.83
CA ALA A 86 -4.01 -4.03 -9.36
C ALA A 86 -2.77 -3.25 -8.89
N PHE A 87 -2.22 -2.38 -9.74
CA PHE A 87 -1.04 -1.58 -9.43
C PHE A 87 -1.30 -0.08 -9.64
N TRP A 88 -0.78 0.74 -8.73
CA TRP A 88 -0.78 2.20 -8.83
C TRP A 88 0.57 2.77 -8.40
N LEU A 89 1.06 3.75 -9.16
CA LEU A 89 2.11 4.66 -8.71
C LEU A 89 1.45 5.88 -8.05
N ILE A 90 1.84 6.20 -6.84
CA ILE A 90 1.35 7.37 -6.11
C ILE A 90 2.47 8.38 -6.00
N TYR A 91 2.21 9.60 -6.48
CA TYR A 91 3.11 10.75 -6.42
C TYR A 91 2.63 11.69 -5.31
N PRO A 92 3.27 11.67 -4.12
CA PRO A 92 2.83 12.45 -2.99
C PRO A 92 3.36 13.89 -3.00
N ASP A 93 4.38 14.19 -3.81
CA ASP A 93 4.98 15.52 -3.87
C ASP A 93 3.98 16.55 -4.47
N PRO A 94 3.54 17.58 -3.71
CA PRO A 94 2.61 18.59 -4.21
C PRO A 94 3.21 19.46 -5.32
N ALA A 95 4.54 19.49 -5.47
CA ALA A 95 5.21 20.19 -6.56
C ALA A 95 5.26 19.39 -7.87
N ALA A 96 4.91 18.09 -7.85
CA ALA A 96 4.91 17.25 -9.04
C ALA A 96 3.75 17.61 -9.98
N THR A 97 4.06 18.26 -11.11
CA THR A 97 3.08 18.63 -12.12
C THR A 97 2.66 17.43 -12.98
N ASP A 98 1.50 17.55 -13.64
CA ASP A 98 1.02 16.51 -14.56
C ASP A 98 2.01 16.22 -15.70
N ASP A 99 2.66 17.25 -16.23
CA ASP A 99 3.70 17.11 -17.26
C ASP A 99 4.94 16.38 -16.71
N ALA A 100 5.40 16.75 -15.51
CA ALA A 100 6.55 16.08 -14.90
C ALA A 100 6.27 14.59 -14.64
N ILE A 101 5.05 14.26 -14.18
CA ILE A 101 4.63 12.87 -13.98
C ILE A 101 4.56 12.13 -15.33
N ARG A 102 3.97 12.72 -16.37
CA ARG A 102 3.92 12.11 -17.71
C ARG A 102 5.32 11.83 -18.25
N SER A 103 6.21 12.82 -18.23
CA SER A 103 7.59 12.66 -18.68
C SER A 103 8.32 11.59 -17.90
N HIS A 104 8.11 11.52 -16.58
CA HIS A 104 8.71 10.48 -15.75
C HIS A 104 8.19 9.07 -16.10
N LEU A 105 6.88 8.92 -16.36
CA LEU A 105 6.32 7.63 -16.80
C LEU A 105 6.93 7.18 -18.14
N GLU A 106 7.07 8.10 -19.09
CA GLU A 106 7.67 7.85 -20.40
C GLU A 106 9.17 7.52 -20.30
N GLU A 107 9.93 8.32 -19.55
CA GLU A 107 11.39 8.16 -19.38
C GLU A 107 11.75 6.80 -18.77
N TYR A 108 10.97 6.34 -17.79
CA TYR A 108 11.21 5.08 -17.08
C TYR A 108 10.35 3.91 -17.58
N GLY A 109 9.55 4.11 -18.63
CA GLY A 109 8.78 3.06 -19.29
C GLY A 109 7.72 2.40 -18.41
N TYR A 110 7.11 3.15 -17.47
CA TYR A 110 6.12 2.60 -16.55
C TYR A 110 4.80 2.26 -17.28
N PRO A 111 4.34 0.99 -17.26
CA PRO A 111 2.98 0.64 -17.70
C PRO A 111 1.92 0.92 -16.63
N ILE A 112 2.38 1.19 -15.40
CA ILE A 112 1.55 1.36 -14.22
C ILE A 112 0.93 2.77 -14.22
N ARG A 113 -0.37 2.86 -13.97
CA ARG A 113 -1.06 4.15 -13.89
C ARG A 113 -0.58 4.96 -12.69
N ALA A 114 -0.41 6.27 -12.90
CA ALA A 114 -0.04 7.23 -11.88
C ALA A 114 -1.24 7.97 -11.30
N LEU A 115 -1.18 8.29 -10.01
CA LEU A 115 -2.09 9.16 -9.29
C LEU A 115 -1.30 10.13 -8.42
N LYS A 116 -1.85 11.34 -8.23
CA LYS A 116 -1.30 12.39 -7.38
C LYS A 116 -1.94 12.31 -5.99
N ASP A 117 -1.13 12.46 -4.95
CA ASP A 117 -1.56 12.52 -3.55
C ASP A 117 -0.96 13.73 -2.81
N PRO A 118 -1.19 14.97 -3.30
CA PRO A 118 -0.53 16.18 -2.77
C PRO A 118 -0.94 16.50 -1.33
N GLU A 119 -2.11 16.03 -0.91
CA GLU A 119 -2.64 16.20 0.46
C GLU A 119 -2.24 15.03 1.38
N HIS A 120 -1.42 14.10 0.90
CA HIS A 120 -0.95 12.91 1.63
C HIS A 120 -2.07 12.02 2.22
N ALA A 121 -3.28 12.06 1.66
CA ALA A 121 -4.39 11.24 2.15
C ALA A 121 -4.10 9.74 2.01
N PHE A 122 -3.45 9.34 0.90
CA PHE A 122 -3.09 7.95 0.66
C PHE A 122 -1.77 7.55 1.34
N VAL A 123 -0.83 8.48 1.46
CA VAL A 123 0.36 8.34 2.32
C VAL A 123 -0.06 8.01 3.75
N GLU A 124 -1.01 8.74 4.32
CA GLU A 124 -1.55 8.49 5.65
C GLU A 124 -2.29 7.15 5.72
N ARG A 125 -3.12 6.83 4.71
CA ARG A 125 -3.84 5.55 4.63
C ARG A 125 -2.88 4.34 4.63
N ALA A 126 -1.78 4.43 3.91
CA ALA A 126 -0.77 3.38 3.85
C ALA A 126 0.23 3.44 5.02
N GLY A 127 0.31 4.58 5.72
CA GLY A 127 1.37 4.91 6.65
C GLY A 127 2.75 4.95 5.99
N ALA A 128 2.85 5.37 4.74
CA ALA A 128 4.13 5.45 4.04
C ALA A 128 5.01 6.57 4.60
N GLU A 129 6.31 6.34 4.62
CA GLU A 129 7.31 7.25 5.22
C GLU A 129 8.42 7.62 4.24
N ILE A 130 8.66 6.78 3.22
CA ILE A 130 9.82 6.84 2.32
C ILE A 130 9.40 6.62 0.86
N THR A 131 10.19 7.11 -0.10
CA THR A 131 10.10 6.70 -1.52
C THR A 131 11.40 6.09 -2.05
N PRO A 132 11.35 4.92 -2.73
CA PRO A 132 10.14 4.14 -2.99
C PRO A 132 9.75 3.27 -1.79
N GLU A 133 8.44 3.20 -1.52
CA GLU A 133 7.86 2.28 -0.54
C GLU A 133 6.58 1.66 -1.12
N ALA A 134 6.42 0.36 -0.94
CA ALA A 134 5.28 -0.39 -1.42
C ALA A 134 4.29 -0.65 -0.28
N ALA A 135 3.00 -0.55 -0.58
CA ALA A 135 1.90 -0.93 0.28
C ALA A 135 1.00 -1.92 -0.47
N VAL A 136 0.62 -3.03 0.16
CA VAL A 136 -0.32 -4.02 -0.38
C VAL A 136 -1.57 -4.01 0.44
N PHE A 137 -2.70 -3.86 -0.24
CA PHE A 137 -4.03 -3.98 0.31
C PHE A 137 -4.68 -5.27 -0.19
N ASP A 138 -5.36 -6.00 0.69
CA ASP A 138 -6.14 -7.18 0.29
C ASP A 138 -7.44 -6.79 -0.44
N ALA A 139 -8.19 -7.78 -0.94
CA ALA A 139 -9.46 -7.57 -1.62
C ALA A 139 -10.53 -6.83 -0.78
N ARG A 140 -10.33 -6.68 0.53
CA ARG A 140 -11.20 -5.93 1.44
C ARG A 140 -10.66 -4.52 1.73
N GLY A 141 -9.61 -4.09 1.02
CA GLY A 141 -8.96 -2.80 1.23
C GLY A 141 -8.16 -2.69 2.53
N ARG A 142 -7.82 -3.81 3.18
CA ARG A 142 -7.02 -3.81 4.41
C ARG A 142 -5.54 -3.82 4.07
N LEU A 143 -4.76 -2.96 4.72
CA LEU A 143 -3.30 -2.93 4.55
C LEU A 143 -2.68 -4.20 5.15
N VAL A 144 -2.08 -5.03 4.32
CA VAL A 144 -1.47 -6.33 4.69
C VAL A 144 0.05 -6.35 4.53
N TYR A 145 0.63 -5.41 3.78
CA TYR A 145 2.08 -5.23 3.70
C TYR A 145 2.43 -3.76 3.52
N ARG A 146 3.52 -3.30 4.14
CA ARG A 146 4.13 -2.00 3.90
C ARG A 146 5.65 -2.10 4.02
N GLY A 147 6.39 -1.63 3.04
CA GLY A 147 7.84 -1.52 3.16
C GLY A 147 8.57 -1.56 1.83
N ARG A 148 9.79 -2.12 1.84
CA ARG A 148 10.66 -2.15 0.66
C ARG A 148 10.13 -3.04 -0.45
N ILE A 149 10.56 -2.78 -1.68
CA ILE A 149 10.28 -3.65 -2.83
C ILE A 149 11.11 -4.94 -2.71
N ASP A 150 12.41 -4.78 -2.46
CA ASP A 150 13.38 -5.84 -2.21
C ASP A 150 14.53 -5.31 -1.31
N ASP A 151 15.51 -6.15 -1.00
CA ASP A 151 16.69 -5.77 -0.20
C ASP A 151 17.90 -5.25 -1.00
N ARG A 152 17.70 -4.86 -2.26
CA ARG A 152 18.79 -4.42 -3.14
C ARG A 152 19.46 -3.16 -2.61
N TYR A 153 18.70 -2.19 -2.11
CA TYR A 153 19.26 -1.00 -1.47
C TYR A 153 19.43 -1.25 0.03
N VAL A 154 20.68 -1.14 0.48
CA VAL A 154 21.05 -1.35 1.90
C VAL A 154 21.06 -0.03 2.66
N ALA A 155 21.50 1.03 1.98
CA ALA A 155 21.51 2.41 2.45
C ALA A 155 21.60 3.37 1.24
N PHE A 156 21.46 4.66 1.47
CA PHE A 156 21.73 5.67 0.44
C PHE A 156 23.14 5.49 -0.15
N GLY A 157 23.24 5.48 -1.48
CA GLY A 157 24.50 5.25 -2.19
C GLY A 157 25.07 3.83 -2.08
N LYS A 158 24.39 2.90 -1.39
CA LYS A 158 24.85 1.52 -1.19
C LYS A 158 23.81 0.50 -1.65
N SER A 159 24.11 -0.19 -2.74
CA SER A 159 23.25 -1.22 -3.30
C SER A 159 23.98 -2.53 -3.56
N ARG A 160 23.20 -3.59 -3.72
CA ARG A 160 23.64 -4.91 -4.18
C ARG A 160 23.52 -4.98 -5.69
N PRO A 161 24.37 -5.79 -6.35
CA PRO A 161 24.17 -6.12 -7.77
C PRO A 161 22.78 -6.76 -8.00
N GLN A 162 22.37 -7.65 -7.11
CA GLN A 162 21.07 -8.33 -7.10
C GLN A 162 20.49 -8.40 -5.69
N PRO A 163 19.16 -8.36 -5.53
CA PRO A 163 18.52 -8.60 -4.24
C PRO A 163 18.70 -10.06 -3.79
N THR A 164 18.87 -10.26 -2.49
CA THR A 164 18.82 -11.58 -1.85
C THR A 164 17.43 -11.93 -1.32
N ARG A 165 16.56 -10.93 -1.13
CA ARG A 165 15.16 -11.09 -0.73
C ARG A 165 14.26 -10.12 -1.49
N ARG A 166 13.13 -10.63 -2.00
CA ARG A 166 12.14 -9.87 -2.80
C ARG A 166 10.84 -9.72 -2.01
N ASP A 167 10.85 -8.84 -1.01
CA ASP A 167 9.78 -8.76 -0.02
C ASP A 167 8.39 -8.48 -0.61
N LEU A 168 8.28 -7.58 -1.59
CA LEU A 168 7.00 -7.31 -2.25
C LEU A 168 6.46 -8.54 -3.00
N VAL A 169 7.34 -9.29 -3.69
CA VAL A 169 6.96 -10.54 -4.38
C VAL A 169 6.46 -11.57 -3.37
N LEU A 170 7.19 -11.78 -2.28
CA LEU A 170 6.83 -12.73 -1.23
C LEU A 170 5.49 -12.36 -0.57
N ALA A 171 5.25 -11.07 -0.32
CA ALA A 171 3.98 -10.59 0.22
C ALA A 171 2.81 -10.85 -0.75
N LEU A 172 2.99 -10.57 -2.04
CA LEU A 172 1.98 -10.81 -3.06
C LEU A 172 1.67 -12.29 -3.24
N GLU A 173 2.68 -13.16 -3.26
CA GLU A 173 2.47 -14.62 -3.29
C GLU A 173 1.67 -15.10 -2.08
N ALA A 174 2.02 -14.63 -0.87
CA ALA A 174 1.29 -14.98 0.33
C ALA A 174 -0.18 -14.54 0.26
N VAL A 175 -0.46 -13.32 -0.21
CA VAL A 175 -1.84 -12.83 -0.39
C VAL A 175 -2.62 -13.68 -1.39
N LEU A 176 -2.02 -13.97 -2.55
CA LEU A 176 -2.66 -14.76 -3.61
C LEU A 176 -2.85 -16.23 -3.22
N GLU A 177 -2.08 -16.74 -2.26
CA GLU A 177 -2.20 -18.11 -1.75
C GLU A 177 -3.02 -18.19 -0.45
N GLY A 178 -3.48 -17.05 0.09
CA GLY A 178 -4.19 -17.01 1.37
C GLY A 178 -3.33 -17.39 2.57
N ARG A 179 -2.00 -17.25 2.46
CA ARG A 179 -1.04 -17.49 3.54
C ARG A 179 -0.76 -16.22 4.33
N ALA A 180 -0.28 -16.40 5.56
CA ALA A 180 0.25 -15.30 6.35
C ALA A 180 1.51 -14.73 5.70
N ILE A 181 1.64 -13.40 5.71
CA ILE A 181 2.87 -12.70 5.29
C ILE A 181 3.86 -12.78 6.45
N GLU A 182 5.06 -13.31 6.18
CA GLU A 182 6.10 -13.49 7.21
C GLU A 182 6.56 -12.17 7.82
N ASN A 183 6.79 -11.16 6.97
CA ASN A 183 7.20 -9.81 7.36
C ASN A 183 6.27 -8.80 6.68
N ASP A 184 5.21 -8.39 7.36
CA ASP A 184 4.22 -7.42 6.88
C ASP A 184 4.72 -5.96 6.94
N ARG A 185 5.87 -5.75 7.59
CA ARG A 185 6.58 -4.48 7.73
C ARG A 185 8.07 -4.66 7.47
N THR A 186 8.59 -3.94 6.49
CA THR A 186 10.04 -3.89 6.21
C THR A 186 10.50 -2.45 6.03
N LYS A 187 11.78 -2.17 6.32
CA LYS A 187 12.35 -0.84 6.16
C LYS A 187 12.75 -0.60 4.71
N ALA A 188 12.13 0.38 4.07
CA ALA A 188 12.56 0.92 2.78
C ALA A 188 13.77 1.84 2.93
N VAL A 189 14.50 2.04 1.83
CA VAL A 189 15.64 2.96 1.74
C VAL A 189 15.34 3.93 0.61
N GLY A 190 15.37 5.22 0.90
CA GLY A 190 14.92 6.22 -0.06
C GLY A 190 14.65 7.57 0.57
N CYS A 191 14.14 8.50 -0.25
CA CYS A 191 13.84 9.87 0.15
C CYS A 191 12.69 9.90 1.14
N PHE A 192 12.77 10.71 2.19
CA PHE A 192 11.68 10.82 3.17
C PHE A 192 10.50 11.59 2.60
N LEU A 193 9.30 11.17 2.99
CA LEU A 193 8.05 11.88 2.70
C LEU A 193 7.76 13.01 3.70
N GLY A 194 8.37 12.94 4.89
CA GLY A 194 8.23 13.99 5.92
C GLY A 194 8.66 15.38 5.46
N ASP A 195 9.52 15.47 4.44
CA ASP A 195 10.03 16.71 3.88
C ASP A 195 9.06 17.39 2.89
N LEU A 196 7.95 16.73 2.56
CA LEU A 196 6.96 17.19 1.57
C LEU A 196 5.72 17.88 2.19
N ARG A 197 5.77 18.22 3.48
CA ARG A 197 4.68 18.91 4.19
C ARG A 197 4.83 20.42 4.20
#